data_AF-A0A0G1V5Z4-F1
#
_entry.id   AF-A0A0G1V5Z4-F1
#
_cell.length_a   1.000
_cell.length_b   1.000
_cell.length_c   1.000
_cell.angle_alpha   90.00
_cell.angle_beta   90.00
_cell.angle_gamma   90.00
#
_symmetry.space_group_name_H-M   'P 1'
#
loop_
_entity.id
_entity.type
_entity.pdbx_description
1 polymer ?
#
loop_
_entity_poly.entity_id
_entity_poly.type
_entity_poly.pdbx_seq_one_letter_code
_entity_poly.pdbx_strand_id
1 'polypeptide(L)' 'MHVKKNDNVIVLTGKDKGKTGKILKAFPREDLVLVEGVNVKKVHQRSKKSGAKGTIIEKNFPIHVSNVKKQ' A
#
# COMPACT_ATOMS: atom_id res chain seq x y z
N MET A 1 16.73 -2.73 4.70
CA MET A 1 15.56 -3.09 3.87
C MET A 1 15.83 -4.36 3.09
N HIS A 2 14.99 -5.40 3.20
CA HIS A 2 15.21 -6.73 2.60
C HIS A 2 14.39 -6.99 1.31
N VAL A 3 13.58 -6.02 0.89
CA VAL A 3 12.70 -6.09 -0.29
C VAL A 3 12.90 -4.87 -1.20
N LYS A 4 12.67 -5.03 -2.51
CA LYS A 4 12.82 -3.99 -3.53
C LYS A 4 11.53 -3.75 -4.30
N LYS A 5 11.48 -2.64 -5.05
CA LYS A 5 10.38 -2.36 -5.98
C LYS A 5 10.25 -3.53 -6.97
N ASN A 6 9.01 -3.91 -7.27
CA ASN A 6 8.62 -5.06 -8.11
C ASN A 6 8.80 -6.46 -7.51
N ASP A 7 9.31 -6.62 -6.29
CA ASP A 7 9.28 -7.93 -5.62
C ASP A 7 7.83 -8.31 -5.28
N ASN A 8 7.54 -9.62 -5.35
CA ASN A 8 6.32 -10.20 -4.78
C ASN A 8 6.55 -10.53 -3.31
N VAL A 9 5.61 -10.10 -2.47
CA VAL A 9 5.69 -10.30 -1.03
C VAL A 9 4.38 -10.82 -0.48
N ILE A 10 4.48 -11.56 0.62
CA ILE A 10 3.36 -11.97 1.45
C ILE A 10 3.35 -11.17 2.75
N VAL A 11 2.16 -10.77 3.19
CA VAL A 11 1.97 -10.08 4.49
C VAL A 11 1.94 -11.12 5.60
N LEU A 12 2.86 -11.02 6.56
CA LEU A 12 2.98 -11.94 7.69
C LEU A 12 2.04 -11.61 8.85
N THR A 13 1.79 -10.32 9.07
CA THR A 13 1.11 -9.80 10.27
C THR A 13 0.25 -8.58 9.93
N GLY A 14 -0.74 -8.30 10.77
CA GLY A 14 -1.66 -7.17 10.61
C GLY A 14 -2.99 -7.53 9.95
N LYS A 15 -3.77 -6.50 9.59
CA LYS A 15 -5.14 -6.62 9.04
C LYS A 15 -5.22 -7.48 7.77
N ASP A 16 -4.19 -7.40 6.94
CA ASP A 16 -4.12 -8.05 5.63
C ASP A 16 -3.22 -9.30 5.63
N LYS A 17 -3.04 -9.94 6.80
CA LYS A 17 -2.21 -11.15 6.95
C LYS A 17 -2.61 -12.24 5.94
N GLY A 18 -1.61 -12.83 5.29
CA GLY A 18 -1.77 -13.88 4.30
C GLY A 18 -2.00 -13.39 2.87
N LYS A 19 -2.28 -12.10 2.66
CA LYS A 19 -2.38 -11.53 1.31
C LYS A 19 -1.00 -11.44 0.67
N THR A 20 -0.96 -11.75 -0.62
CA THR A 20 0.20 -11.55 -1.48
C THR A 20 0.00 -10.32 -2.34
N GLY A 21 1.09 -9.68 -2.72
CA GLY A 21 1.03 -8.52 -3.60
C GLY A 21 2.41 -8.08 -4.06
N LYS A 22 2.42 -7.27 -5.13
CA LYS A 22 3.64 -6.69 -5.69
C LYS A 22 3.98 -5.38 -5.00
N ILE A 23 5.26 -5.13 -4.74
CA ILE A 23 5.72 -3.83 -4.24
C ILE A 23 5.69 -2.80 -5.38
N LEU A 24 4.79 -1.82 -5.26
CA LEU A 24 4.67 -0.69 -6.18
C LEU A 24 5.77 0.35 -5.92
N LYS A 25 6.05 0.62 -4.65
CA LYS A 25 7.06 1.59 -4.22
C LYS A 25 7.66 1.19 -2.88
N ALA A 26 8.97 1.36 -2.75
CA ALA A 26 9.70 1.20 -1.50
C ALA A 26 10.11 2.59 -0.99
N PHE A 27 10.03 2.79 0.33
CA PHE A 27 10.46 3.99 1.03
C PHE A 27 11.56 3.61 2.04
N PRO A 28 12.83 3.48 1.59
CA PRO A 28 13.91 2.97 2.44
C PRO A 28 14.25 3.84 3.65
N ARG A 29 13.98 5.15 3.58
CA ARG A 29 14.23 6.10 4.68
C ARG A 29 13.28 5.93 5.86
N GLU A 30 12.08 5.41 5.59
CA GLU A 30 11.01 5.25 6.57
C GLU A 30 10.73 3.77 6.88
N ASP A 31 11.49 2.84 6.28
CA ASP A 31 11.27 1.39 6.37
C ASP A 31 9.84 0.96 6.00
N LEU A 32 9.26 1.66 5.03
CA LEU A 32 7.90 1.45 4.54
C LEU A 32 7.89 0.92 3.09
N VAL A 33 6.91 0.08 2.77
CA VAL A 33 6.65 -0.43 1.42
C VAL A 33 5.18 -0.30 1.06
N LEU A 34 4.92 0.16 -0.16
CA LEU A 34 3.60 0.19 -0.76
C LEU A 34 3.37 -1.08 -1.55
N VAL A 35 2.44 -1.91 -1.08
CA VAL A 35 2.09 -3.19 -1.68
C VAL A 35 0.70 -3.08 -2.31
N GLU A 36 0.56 -3.58 -3.54
CA GLU A 36 -0.73 -3.64 -4.24
C GLU A 36 -1.74 -4.55 -3.51
N GLY A 37 -3.01 -4.15 -3.49
CA GLY A 37 -4.09 -4.88 -2.81
C GLY A 37 -4.03 -4.94 -1.28
N VAL A 38 -2.99 -4.37 -0.65
CA VAL A 38 -2.76 -4.40 0.80
C VAL A 38 -2.96 -3.01 1.41
N ASN A 39 -3.48 -2.95 2.64
CA ASN A 39 -3.74 -1.73 3.40
C ASN A 39 -4.56 -0.69 2.60
N VAL A 40 -5.61 -1.17 1.93
CA VAL A 40 -6.51 -0.33 1.12
C VAL A 40 -7.42 0.48 2.04
N LYS A 41 -7.48 1.79 1.81
CA LYS A 41 -8.39 2.70 2.52
C LYS A 41 -9.20 3.53 1.53
N LYS A 42 -10.44 3.81 1.91
CA LYS A 42 -11.33 4.73 1.19
C LYS A 42 -10.98 6.16 1.59
N VAL A 43 -10.48 6.93 0.63
CA VAL A 43 -10.13 8.34 0.82
C VAL A 43 -11.20 9.18 0.15
N HIS A 44 -11.83 10.06 0.93
CA HIS A 44 -12.77 11.05 0.42
C HIS A 44 -11.98 12.20 -0.19
N GLN A 45 -11.94 12.27 -1.51
CA GLN A 45 -11.22 13.31 -2.23
C GLN A 45 -12.19 14.42 -2.61
N ARG A 46 -11.94 15.63 -2.09
CA ARG A 46 -12.62 16.84 -2.56
C ARG A 46 -12.26 17.08 -4.03
N SER A 47 -13.27 17.40 -4.84
CA SER A 47 -13.04 17.75 -6.25
C SER A 47 -12.19 19.02 -6.33
N LYS A 48 -11.21 19.02 -7.26
CA LYS A 48 -10.40 20.20 -7.57
C LYS A 48 -11.05 21.12 -8.62
N LYS A 49 -12.08 20.63 -9.33
CA LYS A 49 -12.82 21.42 -10.32
C LYS A 49 -14.10 21.96 -9.67
N SER A 50 -14.31 23.27 -9.79
CA SER A 50 -15.57 23.91 -9.38
C SER A 50 -16.74 23.22 -10.08
N GLY A 51 -17.72 22.73 -9.30
CA GLY A 51 -18.92 22.05 -9.80
C GLY A 51 -18.87 20.51 -9.93
N ALA A 52 -17.73 19.85 -9.68
CA ALA A 52 -17.67 18.38 -9.71
C ALA A 52 -17.87 17.75 -8.31
N LYS A 53 -18.64 16.65 -8.26
CA LYS A 53 -18.89 15.89 -7.02
C LYS A 53 -17.59 15.31 -6.48
N GLY A 54 -17.42 15.32 -5.15
CA GLY A 54 -16.32 14.63 -4.48
C GLY A 54 -16.37 13.13 -4.78
N THR A 55 -15.19 12.51 -4.94
CA THR A 55 -15.08 11.09 -5.28
C THR A 55 -14.49 10.32 -4.12
N ILE A 56 -15.03 9.14 -3.84
CA ILE A 56 -14.43 8.18 -2.92
C ILE A 56 -13.47 7.32 -3.73
N ILE A 57 -12.18 7.47 -3.47
CA ILE A 57 -11.14 6.67 -4.13
C ILE A 57 -10.61 5.62 -3.18
N GLU A 58 -10.35 4.43 -3.69
CA GLU A 58 -9.62 3.40 -2.96
C GLU A 58 -8.13 3.56 -3.24
N LYS A 59 -7.34 3.69 -2.16
CA LYS A 59 -5.90 3.88 -2.27
C LYS A 59 -5.17 2.93 -1.34
N ASN A 60 -4.10 2.33 -1.85
CA ASN A 60 -3.17 1.54 -1.07
C ASN A 60 -2.33 2.46 -0.18
N PHE A 61 -2.09 2.02 1.05
CA PHE A 61 -1.21 2.70 1.98
C PHE A 61 0.03 1.84 2.27
N PRO A 62 1.17 2.47 2.56
CA PRO A 62 2.37 1.74 2.89
C PRO A 62 2.21 0.93 4.18
N ILE A 63 2.98 -0.14 4.28
CA ILE A 63 3.12 -1.00 5.46
C ILE A 63 4.60 -1.15 5.82
N HIS A 64 4.89 -1.47 7.08
CA HIS A 64 6.26 -1.61 7.55
C HIS A 64 6.93 -2.87 6.97
N VAL A 65 8.22 -2.76 6.63
CA VAL A 65 9.01 -3.85 6.02
C VAL A 65 9.12 -5.09 6.89
N SER A 66 8.93 -5.00 8.21
CA SER A 66 8.91 -6.16 9.11
C SER A 66 7.68 -7.04 8.93
N ASN A 67 6.59 -6.49 8.39
CA ASN A 67 5.31 -7.19 8.27
C ASN A 67 5.16 -7.90 6.93
N VAL A 68 6.19 -7.84 6.07
CA VAL A 68 6.22 -8.48 4.77
C VAL A 68 7.39 -9.45 4.69
N LYS A 69 7.20 -10.52 3.93
CA LYS A 69 8.27 -11.46 3.57
C LYS A 69 8.27 -11.62 2.05
N LYS A 70 9.46 -11.72 1.47
CA LYS A 70 9.60 -12.09 0.06
C LYS A 70 9.00 -13.49 -0.14
N GLN A 71 8.10 -13.61 -1.11
CA GLN A 71 7.53 -14.89 -1.52
C GLN A 71 8.53 -15.64 -2.41
#